data_AF-G3J3B5-F1
#
_entry.id   AF-G3J3B5-F1
#
_cell.length_a   1.000
_cell.length_b   1.000
_cell.length_c   1.000
_cell.angle_alpha   90.00
_cell.angle_beta   90.00
_cell.angle_gamma   90.00
#
_symmetry.space_group_name_H-M   'P 1'
#
loop_
_entity.id
_entity.type
_entity.pdbx_description
1 polymer ?
#
loop_
_entity_poly.entity_id
_entity_poly.type
_entity_poly.pdbx_seq_one_letter_code
_entity_poly.pdbx_strand_id
1 'polypeptide(L)' 'MKVLALALVLAMALVSVGAVAIEPQADIEARCLANGKRCRANGSMGICCSGFCLAQGNRVGVCRQK' A
#
# COMPACT_ATOMS: atom_id res chain seq x y z
N MET A 1 36.57 -2.17 50.80
CA MET A 1 35.32 -2.78 50.27
C MET A 1 34.31 -1.72 49.80
N LYS A 2 34.71 -0.72 49.00
CA LYS A 2 33.81 0.37 48.56
C LYS A 2 34.01 0.80 47.11
N VAL A 3 35.06 0.29 46.45
CA VAL A 3 35.35 0.50 45.03
C VAL A 3 34.67 -0.52 44.11
N LEU A 4 34.20 -1.67 44.64
CA LEU A 4 33.46 -2.66 43.83
C LEU A 4 32.02 -2.21 43.48
N ALA A 5 31.44 -1.27 44.23
CA ALA A 5 30.06 -0.85 44.01
C ALA A 5 29.91 0.14 42.83
N LEU A 6 31.00 0.78 42.40
CA LEU A 6 30.93 1.84 41.39
C LEU A 6 31.07 1.32 39.95
N ALA A 7 31.56 0.09 39.77
CA ALA A 7 31.75 -0.51 38.45
C ALA A 7 30.43 -1.04 37.83
N LEU A 8 29.33 -1.07 38.59
CA LEU A 8 28.06 -1.66 38.15
C LEU A 8 27.10 -0.69 37.46
N VAL A 9 27.49 0.59 37.26
CA VAL A 9 26.68 1.55 36.47
C VAL A 9 26.92 1.39 34.96
N LEU A 10 27.62 0.32 34.55
CA LEU A 10 27.73 -0.17 33.17
C LEU A 10 26.42 -0.79 32.64
N ALA A 11 25.25 -0.36 33.14
CA ALA A 11 23.98 -0.68 32.50
C ALA A 11 23.73 0.36 31.42
N MET A 12 24.52 0.21 30.34
CA MET A 12 24.33 0.89 29.07
C MET A 12 22.84 0.88 28.74
N ALA A 13 22.26 2.08 28.66
CA ALA A 13 20.95 2.31 28.09
C ALA A 13 21.01 1.89 26.62
N LEU A 14 20.73 0.60 26.38
CA LEU A 14 20.59 0.04 25.05
C LEU A 14 19.42 0.75 24.41
N VAL A 15 19.80 1.63 23.49
CA VAL A 15 18.97 2.48 22.68
C VAL A 15 17.86 1.63 22.05
N SER A 16 16.65 1.72 22.58
CA SER A 16 15.47 1.15 21.95
C SER A 16 15.10 2.06 20.79
N VAL A 17 15.85 1.96 19.69
CA VAL A 17 15.38 2.40 18.38
C VAL A 17 14.28 1.43 18.03
N GLY A 18 13.05 1.77 18.43
CA GLY A 18 11.86 1.11 17.91
C GLY A 18 11.98 1.16 16.40
N ALA A 19 12.15 -0.01 15.78
CA ALA A 19 12.05 -0.15 14.35
C ALA A 19 10.63 0.31 13.99
N VAL A 20 10.51 1.56 13.54
CA VAL A 20 9.32 1.99 12.84
C VAL A 20 9.30 1.15 11.58
N ALA A 21 8.47 0.10 11.58
CA ALA A 21 8.07 -0.57 10.37
C ALA A 21 7.31 0.47 9.56
N ILE A 22 8.04 1.27 8.78
CA ILE A 22 7.47 2.02 7.68
C ILE A 22 7.10 0.94 6.68
N GLU A 23 5.90 0.38 6.83
CA GLU A 23 5.28 -0.35 5.75
C GLU A 23 5.30 0.61 4.54
N PRO A 24 5.79 0.20 3.37
CA PRO A 24 5.62 0.99 2.16
C PRO A 24 4.11 1.05 1.87
N GLN A 25 3.44 2.02 2.48
CA GLN A 25 2.15 2.47 2.03
C GLN A 25 2.38 3.06 0.64
N ALA A 26 1.69 2.50 -0.35
CA ALA A 26 1.71 2.86 -1.76
C ALA A 26 2.81 2.19 -2.61
N ASP A 27 2.64 0.90 -2.86
CA ASP A 27 2.88 0.36 -4.21
C ASP A 27 1.60 -0.29 -4.75
N ILE A 28 0.44 0.31 -4.47
CA ILE A 28 -0.77 0.05 -5.26
C ILE A 28 -0.94 1.24 -6.18
N GLU A 29 0.05 1.45 -7.06
CA GLU A 29 -0.25 2.07 -8.33
C GLU A 29 -1.37 1.21 -8.92
N ALA A 30 -2.59 1.74 -8.90
CA ALA A 30 -3.78 1.05 -9.35
C ALA A 30 -3.55 0.65 -10.80
N ARG A 31 -3.06 -0.59 -11.01
CA ARG A 31 -2.85 -1.15 -12.34
C ARG A 31 -4.22 -1.21 -12.97
N CYS A 32 -4.52 -0.17 -13.73
CA CYS A 32 -5.78 0.04 -14.38
C CYS A 32 -6.15 -1.22 -15.20
N LEU A 33 -7.43 -1.42 -15.42
CA LEU A 33 -7.92 -2.57 -16.16
C LEU A 33 -7.50 -2.43 -17.63
N ALA A 34 -6.77 -3.42 -18.15
CA ALA A 34 -6.43 -3.48 -19.56
C ALA A 34 -7.68 -3.58 -20.45
N ASN A 35 -7.56 -3.18 -21.72
CA ASN A 35 -8.62 -3.36 -22.70
C ASN A 35 -9.06 -4.83 -22.80
N GLY A 36 -10.38 -5.06 -22.88
CA GLY A 36 -11.01 -6.38 -22.84
C GLY A 36 -11.32 -6.91 -21.44
N LYS A 37 -10.82 -6.30 -20.36
CA LYS A 37 -11.20 -6.66 -18.99
C LYS A 37 -12.60 -6.16 -18.65
N ARG A 38 -13.30 -6.88 -17.77
CA ARG A 38 -14.61 -6.48 -17.25
C ARG A 38 -14.50 -5.23 -16.40
N CYS A 39 -15.40 -4.28 -16.59
CA CYS A 39 -15.45 -3.02 -15.85
C CYS A 39 -16.90 -2.63 -15.54
N ARG A 40 -17.09 -1.62 -14.67
CA ARG A 40 -18.37 -0.93 -14.47
C ARG A 40 -18.17 0.56 -14.64
N ALA A 41 -19.18 1.25 -15.18
CA ALA A 41 -19.13 2.70 -15.41
C ALA A 41 -18.91 3.50 -14.11
N ASN A 42 -19.33 2.95 -12.96
CA ASN A 42 -19.12 3.55 -11.65
C ASN A 42 -17.73 3.28 -11.03
N GLY A 43 -16.84 2.56 -11.72
CA GLY A 43 -15.49 2.26 -11.23
C GLY A 43 -15.37 1.21 -10.12
N SER A 44 -16.48 0.62 -9.66
CA SER A 44 -16.46 -0.38 -8.56
C SER A 44 -15.71 -1.68 -8.86
N MET A 45 -15.34 -1.92 -10.12
CA MET A 45 -14.50 -3.06 -10.54
C MET A 45 -13.07 -2.64 -10.93
N GLY A 46 -12.70 -1.38 -10.69
CA GLY A 46 -11.48 -0.75 -11.20
C GLY A 46 -11.76 0.15 -12.41
N ILE A 47 -10.77 1.00 -12.73
CA ILE A 47 -10.82 1.95 -13.84
C ILE A 47 -10.02 1.39 -15.02
N CYS A 48 -10.58 1.49 -16.23
CA CYS A 48 -9.89 1.09 -17.46
C CYS A 48 -8.68 1.98 -17.74
N CYS A 49 -7.57 1.42 -18.24
CA CYS A 49 -6.38 2.19 -18.59
C CYS A 49 -6.62 3.23 -19.68
N SER A 50 -7.54 2.93 -20.59
CA SER A 50 -8.03 3.87 -21.62
C SER A 50 -8.93 4.98 -21.05
N GLY A 51 -9.37 4.84 -19.80
CA GLY A 51 -10.42 5.66 -19.19
C GLY A 51 -11.80 5.43 -19.79
N PHE A 52 -12.03 4.34 -20.53
CA PHE A 52 -13.32 4.03 -21.15
C PHE A 52 -13.80 2.61 -20.86
N CYS A 53 -14.97 2.54 -20.24
CA CYS A 53 -15.71 1.31 -19.96
C CYS A 53 -16.95 1.26 -20.86
N LEU A 54 -16.99 0.32 -21.80
CA LEU A 54 -18.16 0.10 -22.66
C LEU A 54 -19.20 -0.70 -21.87
N ALA A 55 -20.03 0.01 -21.09
CA ALA A 55 -21.10 -0.55 -20.27
C ALA A 55 -22.44 0.13 -20.57
N GLN A 56 -23.54 -0.63 -20.52
CA GLN A 56 -24.89 -0.09 -20.66
C GLN A 56 -25.46 0.24 -19.26
N GLY A 57 -25.32 1.50 -18.84
CA GLY A 57 -25.71 1.95 -17.50
C GLY A 57 -24.85 1.33 -16.40
N ASN A 58 -25.48 0.77 -15.36
CA ASN A 58 -24.78 0.18 -14.22
C ASN A 58 -24.43 -1.32 -14.41
N ARG A 59 -24.64 -1.86 -15.62
CA ARG A 59 -24.28 -3.25 -15.96
C ARG A 59 -22.76 -3.40 -16.07
N VAL A 60 -22.31 -4.66 -16.01
CA VAL A 60 -20.91 -4.98 -16.29
C VAL A 60 -20.65 -4.78 -17.78
N GLY A 61 -19.63 -4.00 -18.10
CA GLY A 61 -19.12 -3.76 -19.45
C GLY A 61 -17.70 -4.28 -19.61
N VAL A 62 -17.02 -3.78 -20.64
CA VAL A 62 -15.63 -4.11 -20.94
C VAL A 62 -14.80 -2.88 -21.26
N CYS A 63 -13.54 -2.87 -20.82
CA CYS A 63 -12.60 -1.81 -21.15
C CYS A 63 -12.32 -1.80 -22.65
N ARG A 64 -12.40 -0.63 -23.27
CA ARG A 64 -12.15 -0.42 -24.70
C ARG A 64 -11.36 0.88 -24.87
N GLN A 65 -10.75 1.07 -26.04
CA GLN A 65 -10.19 2.38 -26.37
C GLN A 65 -11.32 3.43 -26.42
N LYS A 66 -11.00 4.66 -26.01
CA LYS A 66 -11.90 5.82 -26.13
C LYS A 66 -12.26 6.09 -27.58
#